data_AF-A0A964PD05-F1
#
_entry.id   AF-A0A964PD05-F1
#
_cell.length_a   1.000
_cell.length_b   1.000
_cell.length_c   1.000
_cell.angle_alpha   90.00
_cell.angle_beta   90.00
_cell.angle_gamma   90.00
#
_symmetry.space_group_name_H-M   'P 1'
#
loop_
_entity.id
_entity.type
_entity.pdbx_description
1 polymer ?
#
loop_
_entity_poly.entity_id
_entity_poly.type
_entity_poly.pdbx_seq_one_letter_code
_entity_poly.pdbx_strand_id
1 'polypeptide(L)'
;MMDPDPSIWQTVVLLFHTLGTLVIQLASLGFHWLLWIVWAAWCLWGINWKKTRHFLACGAWAPAVLLLLLIAIVWSRIDARPCASCGLPNFWWQLGYVSMFAGIAMFCGWLQTVLHWTPHDINLDPPAHGHDHGHAHH
;
A
#
# COMPACT_ATOMS: atom_id res chain seq x y z
N MET A 1 -3.23 32.73 -48.02
CA MET A 1 -3.49 31.29 -48.13
C MET A 1 -4.14 30.92 -46.80
N MET A 2 -5.47 30.99 -46.74
CA MET A 2 -6.23 30.68 -45.52
C MET A 2 -6.35 29.16 -45.42
N ASP A 3 -5.82 28.57 -44.35
CA ASP A 3 -6.07 27.17 -44.03
C ASP A 3 -7.60 26.97 -43.88
N PRO A 4 -8.19 25.98 -44.55
CA PRO A 4 -9.63 25.73 -44.44
C PRO A 4 -9.97 25.37 -42.99
N ASP A 5 -10.95 26.06 -42.41
CA ASP A 5 -11.44 25.78 -41.07
C ASP A 5 -11.78 24.30 -40.94
N PRO A 6 -11.33 23.62 -39.87
CA PRO A 6 -11.61 22.20 -39.69
C PRO A 6 -13.13 21.99 -39.70
N SER A 7 -13.59 21.13 -40.60
CA SER A 7 -15.00 20.79 -40.70
C SER A 7 -15.51 20.33 -39.34
N ILE A 8 -16.72 20.76 -38.94
CA ILE A 8 -17.34 20.44 -37.64
C ILE A 8 -17.23 18.94 -37.32
N TRP A 9 -17.33 18.10 -38.36
CA TRP A 9 -17.16 16.66 -38.27
C TRP A 9 -15.77 16.23 -37.79
N GLN A 10 -14.69 16.84 -38.32
CA GLN A 10 -13.33 16.58 -37.86
C GLN A 10 -13.13 16.98 -36.40
N THR A 11 -13.71 18.11 -35.98
CA THR A 11 -13.66 18.55 -34.58
C THR A 11 -14.36 17.56 -33.65
N VAL A 12 -15.53 17.04 -34.05
CA VAL A 12 -16.26 16.03 -33.27
C VAL A 12 -15.48 14.72 -33.18
N VAL A 13 -14.94 14.23 -34.30
CA VAL A 13 -14.12 13.00 -34.32
C VAL A 13 -12.87 13.16 -33.46
N LEU A 14 -12.21 14.32 -33.53
CA LEU A 14 -11.02 14.63 -32.74
C LEU A 14 -11.35 14.71 -31.26
N LEU A 15 -12.46 15.35 -30.88
CA LEU A 15 -12.98 15.34 -29.51
C LEU A 15 -13.21 13.93 -28.97
N PHE A 16 -13.88 13.06 -29.73
CA PHE A 16 -14.11 11.67 -29.32
C PHE A 16 -12.81 10.89 -29.17
N HIS A 17 -11.86 11.06 -30.09
CA HIS A 17 -10.55 10.42 -29.98
C HIS A 17 -9.77 10.93 -28.76
N THR A 18 -9.77 12.25 -28.52
CA THR A 18 -9.11 12.85 -27.35
C THR A 18 -9.76 12.38 -26.04
N LEU A 19 -11.09 12.35 -25.97
CA LEU A 19 -11.79 11.81 -24.79
C LEU A 19 -11.47 10.32 -24.57
N GLY A 20 -11.45 9.51 -25.63
CA GLY A 20 -11.08 8.11 -25.54
C GLY A 20 -9.64 7.91 -25.05
N THR A 21 -8.69 8.66 -25.61
CA THR A 21 -7.28 8.61 -25.16
C THR A 21 -7.12 9.07 -23.71
N LEU A 22 -7.83 10.12 -23.29
CA LEU A 22 -7.84 10.57 -21.89
C LEU A 22 -8.38 9.49 -20.95
N VAL A 23 -9.49 8.84 -21.30
CA VAL A 23 -10.06 7.73 -20.50
C VAL A 23 -9.08 6.57 -20.38
N ILE A 24 -8.44 6.18 -21.49
CA ILE A 24 -7.44 5.10 -21.50
C ILE A 24 -6.21 5.48 -20.65
N GLN A 25 -5.74 6.73 -20.77
CA GLN A 25 -4.63 7.22 -19.94
C GLN A 25 -5.00 7.26 -18.47
N LEU A 26 -6.23 7.68 -18.13
CA LEU A 26 -6.71 7.68 -16.75
C LEU A 26 -6.82 6.26 -16.20
N ALA A 27 -7.30 5.31 -17.00
CA ALA A 27 -7.40 3.91 -16.62
C ALA A 27 -6.00 3.27 -16.45
N SER A 28 -5.07 3.56 -17.36
CA SER A 28 -3.68 3.11 -17.26
C SER A 28 -2.98 3.69 -16.04
N LEU A 29 -3.22 4.98 -15.75
CA LEU A 29 -2.75 5.63 -14.54
C LEU A 29 -3.34 4.94 -13.31
N GLY A 30 -4.66 4.72 -13.27
CA GLY A 30 -5.32 3.97 -12.21
C GLY A 30 -4.71 2.58 -12.00
N PHE A 31 -4.42 1.85 -13.07
CA PHE A 31 -3.78 0.54 -13.02
C PHE A 31 -2.34 0.61 -12.50
N HIS A 32 -1.59 1.65 -12.88
CA HIS A 32 -0.24 1.91 -12.37
C HIS A 32 -0.24 2.19 -10.86
N TRP A 33 -1.22 2.94 -10.37
CA TRP A 33 -1.37 3.25 -8.95
C TRP A 33 -2.15 2.19 -8.16
N LEU A 34 -2.72 1.17 -8.83
CA LEU A 34 -3.59 0.18 -8.20
C LEU A 34 -2.89 -0.53 -7.05
N LEU A 35 -1.62 -0.91 -7.22
CA LEU A 35 -0.84 -1.55 -6.16
C LEU A 35 -0.75 -0.65 -4.92
N TRP A 36 -0.50 0.65 -5.09
CA TRP A 36 -0.40 1.62 -4.01
C TRP A 36 -1.75 1.83 -3.31
N ILE A 37 -2.83 1.95 -4.10
CA ILE A 37 -4.19 2.15 -3.58
C ILE A 37 -4.65 0.92 -2.79
N VAL A 38 -4.45 -0.28 -3.33
CA VAL A 38 -4.78 -1.55 -2.67
C VAL A 38 -3.95 -1.73 -1.42
N TRP A 39 -2.64 -1.43 -1.46
CA TRP A 39 -1.78 -1.48 -0.29
C TRP A 39 -2.25 -0.53 0.82
N ALA A 40 -2.58 0.71 0.47
CA ALA A 40 -3.07 1.70 1.43
C ALA A 40 -4.43 1.30 2.02
N ALA A 41 -5.36 0.83 1.18
CA ALA A 41 -6.66 0.34 1.60
C ALA A 41 -6.54 -0.88 2.53
N TRP A 42 -5.66 -1.83 2.18
CA TRP A 42 -5.34 -2.97 3.03
C TRP A 42 -4.73 -2.54 4.37
N CYS A 43 -3.80 -1.58 4.36
CA CYS A 43 -3.23 -1.05 5.59
C CYS A 43 -4.26 -0.32 6.46
N LEU A 44 -5.25 0.35 5.86
CA LEU A 44 -6.33 1.04 6.58
C LEU A 44 -7.42 0.11 7.10
N TRP A 45 -7.71 -0.99 6.40
CA TRP A 45 -8.83 -1.87 6.74
C TRP A 45 -8.39 -3.17 7.43
N GLY A 46 -7.27 -3.75 7.00
CA GLY A 46 -6.81 -5.06 7.47
C GLY A 46 -5.90 -5.01 8.70
N ILE A 47 -5.21 -3.88 8.94
CA ILE A 47 -4.24 -3.77 10.04
C ILE A 47 -4.82 -2.92 11.17
N ASN A 48 -4.92 -3.49 12.38
CA ASN A 48 -5.20 -2.75 13.60
C ASN A 48 -3.92 -2.05 14.09
N TRP A 49 -3.71 -0.81 13.66
CA TRP A 49 -2.50 -0.06 14.01
C TRP A 49 -2.39 0.33 15.48
N LYS A 50 -3.47 0.25 16.26
CA LYS A 50 -3.43 0.45 17.72
C LYS A 50 -2.65 -0.69 18.38
N LYS A 51 -2.98 -1.93 18.02
CA LYS A 51 -2.27 -3.13 18.50
C LYS A 51 -0.86 -3.22 17.91
N THR A 52 -0.72 -2.98 16.62
CA THR A 52 0.58 -3.04 15.92
C THR A 52 1.59 -2.04 16.49
N ARG A 53 1.18 -0.79 16.79
CA ARG A 53 2.09 0.19 17.41
C ARG A 53 2.61 -0.23 18.77
N HIS A 54 1.79 -0.87 19.59
CA HIS A 54 2.25 -1.40 20.87
C HIS A 54 3.36 -2.43 20.67
N PHE A 55 3.21 -3.37 19.73
CA PHE A 55 4.26 -4.33 19.42
C PHE A 55 5.51 -3.68 18.83
N LEU A 56 5.36 -2.68 17.96
CA LEU A 56 6.49 -1.93 17.43
C LEU A 56 7.29 -1.25 18.55
N ALA A 57 6.60 -0.63 19.52
CA ALA A 57 7.22 -0.02 20.70
C ALA A 57 7.92 -1.06 21.60
N CYS A 58 7.37 -2.26 21.72
CA CYS A 58 7.96 -3.36 22.48
C CYS A 58 9.14 -4.06 21.78
N GLY A 59 9.56 -3.61 20.59
CA GLY A 59 10.75 -4.12 19.90
C GLY A 59 10.49 -4.84 18.58
N ALA A 60 9.23 -5.00 18.15
CA ALA A 60 8.92 -5.61 16.85
C ALA A 60 9.37 -4.78 15.64
N TRP A 61 9.88 -3.56 15.87
CA TRP A 61 10.50 -2.75 14.81
C TRP A 61 11.76 -3.42 14.24
N ALA A 62 12.54 -4.14 15.05
CA ALA A 62 13.79 -4.78 14.62
C ALA A 62 13.54 -5.87 13.55
N PRO A 63 12.64 -6.86 13.74
CA PRO A 63 12.31 -7.81 12.69
C PRO A 63 11.64 -7.15 11.48
N ALA A 64 10.87 -6.07 11.67
CA ALA A 64 10.30 -5.32 10.55
C ALA A 64 11.38 -4.67 9.68
N VAL A 65 12.37 -4.00 10.27
CA VAL A 65 13.50 -3.42 9.54
C VAL A 65 14.33 -4.50 8.85
N LEU A 66 14.58 -5.62 9.54
CA LEU A 66 15.28 -6.76 8.95
C LEU A 66 14.54 -7.29 7.71
N LEU A 67 13.21 -7.38 7.77
CA LEU A 67 12.39 -7.81 6.65
C LEU A 67 12.52 -6.84 5.46
N LEU A 68 12.48 -5.53 5.69
CA LEU A 68 12.67 -4.52 4.62
C LEU A 68 14.04 -4.66 3.95
N LEU A 69 15.10 -4.87 4.74
CA LEU A 69 16.45 -5.09 4.23
C LEU A 69 16.53 -6.38 3.41
N LEU A 70 15.96 -7.48 3.90
CA LEU A 70 15.94 -8.75 3.18
C LEU A 70 15.19 -8.62 1.85
N ILE A 71 14.04 -7.96 1.82
CA ILE A 71 13.30 -7.72 0.58
C ILE A 71 14.14 -6.90 -0.40
N ALA A 72 14.76 -5.81 0.06
CA ALA A 72 15.62 -4.97 -0.79
C ALA A 72 16.85 -5.74 -1.32
N ILE A 73 17.47 -6.60 -0.49
CA ILE A 73 18.59 -7.45 -0.92
C ILE A 73 18.13 -8.46 -1.97
N VAL A 74 17.04 -9.19 -1.70
CA VAL A 74 16.51 -10.22 -2.61
C VAL A 74 16.13 -9.57 -3.94
N TRP A 75 15.44 -8.45 -3.91
CA TRP A 75 15.05 -7.72 -5.12
C TRP A 75 16.28 -7.22 -5.89
N SER A 76 17.32 -6.77 -5.19
CA SER A 76 18.54 -6.27 -5.83
C SER A 76 19.33 -7.38 -6.52
N ARG A 77 19.09 -8.64 -6.15
CA ARG A 77 19.67 -9.81 -6.80
C ARG A 77 18.84 -10.29 -7.98
N ILE A 78 17.51 -10.14 -7.93
CA ILE A 78 16.61 -10.55 -9.01
C ILE A 78 16.70 -9.59 -10.18
N ASP A 79 16.69 -8.29 -9.92
CA ASP A 79 16.76 -7.27 -10.95
C ASP A 79 17.92 -6.32 -10.63
N ALA A 80 18.99 -6.41 -11.42
CA ALA A 80 20.23 -5.67 -11.25
C ALA A 80 20.18 -4.23 -11.82
N ARG A 81 19.02 -3.76 -12.29
CA ARG A 81 18.93 -2.51 -13.04
C ARG A 81 19.15 -1.28 -12.14
N PRO A 82 20.13 -0.41 -12.47
CA PRO A 82 20.26 0.87 -11.80
C PRO A 82 19.07 1.77 -12.13
N CYS A 83 18.73 2.67 -11.21
CA CYS A 83 17.63 3.62 -11.43
C CYS A 83 18.01 4.63 -12.53
N ALA A 84 17.36 4.53 -13.69
CA ALA A 84 17.65 5.36 -14.86
C ALA A 84 17.45 6.86 -14.62
N SER A 85 16.58 7.25 -13.68
CA SER A 85 16.24 8.64 -13.39
C SER A 85 16.99 9.23 -12.18
N CYS A 86 17.44 8.41 -11.22
CA CYS A 86 17.99 8.90 -9.95
C CYS A 86 19.50 8.63 -9.76
N GLY A 87 20.15 7.89 -10.66
CA GLY A 87 21.60 7.61 -10.59
C GLY A 87 22.05 6.81 -9.37
N LEU A 88 21.11 6.33 -8.54
CA LEU A 88 21.38 5.57 -7.34
C LEU A 88 21.76 4.13 -7.68
N PRO A 89 22.73 3.52 -6.96
CA PRO A 89 23.03 2.11 -7.10
C PRO A 89 21.79 1.26 -6.79
N ASN A 90 21.72 0.10 -7.44
CA ASN A 90 20.51 -0.72 -7.49
C ASN A 90 19.86 -0.97 -6.12
N PHE A 91 20.65 -1.40 -5.13
CA PHE A 91 20.17 -1.65 -3.78
C PHE A 91 19.52 -0.42 -3.13
N TRP A 92 20.09 0.78 -3.31
CA TRP A 92 19.64 1.98 -2.61
C TRP A 92 18.30 2.50 -3.11
N TRP A 93 18.07 2.47 -4.43
CA TRP A 93 16.78 2.91 -4.95
C TRP A 93 15.67 1.90 -4.61
N GLN A 94 15.98 0.60 -4.64
CA GLN A 94 15.04 -0.45 -4.24
C GLN A 94 14.74 -0.42 -2.75
N LEU A 95 15.74 -0.18 -1.91
CA LEU A 95 15.54 0.05 -0.47
C LEU A 95 14.62 1.25 -0.26
N GLY A 96 14.88 2.37 -0.93
CA GLY A 96 14.01 3.55 -0.87
C GLY A 96 12.57 3.23 -1.28
N TYR A 97 12.38 2.44 -2.34
CA TYR A 97 11.06 2.02 -2.80
C TYR A 97 10.33 1.15 -1.77
N VAL A 98 11.00 0.17 -1.18
CA VAL A 98 10.46 -0.71 -0.13
C VAL A 98 10.18 0.07 1.16
N SER A 99 11.05 1.02 1.51
CA SER A 99 10.83 1.94 2.63
C SER A 99 9.61 2.84 2.40
N MET A 100 9.30 3.21 1.16
CA MET A 100 8.12 4.01 0.86
C MET A 100 6.81 3.25 1.15
N PHE A 101 6.74 1.94 0.87
CA PHE A 101 5.62 1.09 1.29
C PHE A 101 5.45 1.05 2.81
N ALA A 102 6.56 0.94 3.54
CA ALA A 102 6.55 0.98 5.01
C ALA A 102 6.10 2.36 5.53
N GLY A 103 6.53 3.44 4.89
CA GLY A 103 6.12 4.80 5.19
C GLY A 103 4.62 5.02 4.98
N ILE A 104 4.05 4.52 3.88
CA ILE A 104 2.60 4.55 3.64
C ILE A 104 1.86 3.75 4.71
N ALA A 105 2.35 2.57 5.08
CA ALA A 105 1.75 1.76 6.12
C ALA A 105 1.73 2.53 7.47
N MET A 106 2.84 3.16 7.85
CA MET A 106 2.92 4.02 9.04
C MET A 106 1.99 5.23 8.95
N PHE A 107 1.90 5.88 7.79
CA PHE A 107 1.00 7.00 7.54
C PHE A 107 -0.48 6.59 7.65
N CYS A 108 -0.86 5.43 7.11
CA CYS A 108 -2.19 4.84 7.30
C CYS A 108 -2.47 4.59 8.78
N GLY A 109 -1.49 4.09 9.53
CA GLY A 109 -1.61 3.95 10.98
C GLY A 109 -1.84 5.28 11.69
N TRP A 110 -1.10 6.33 11.32
CA TRP A 110 -1.32 7.68 11.84
C TRP A 110 -2.73 8.20 11.52
N LEU A 111 -3.20 8.02 10.28
CA LEU A 111 -4.55 8.41 9.87
C LEU A 111 -5.63 7.71 10.72
N GLN A 112 -5.49 6.42 11.02
CA GLN A 112 -6.41 5.71 11.91
C GLN A 112 -6.48 6.33 13.31
N THR A 113 -5.39 6.92 13.82
CA THR A 113 -5.41 7.65 15.10
C THR A 113 -6.17 8.96 15.01
N VAL A 114 -5.91 9.75 13.98
CA VAL A 114 -6.56 11.06 13.81
C VAL A 114 -8.05 10.92 13.54
N LEU A 115 -8.43 9.92 12.73
CA LEU A 115 -9.82 9.67 12.35
C LEU A 115 -10.59 8.81 13.37
N HIS A 116 -9.94 8.35 14.44
CA HIS A 116 -10.51 7.43 15.44
C HIS A 116 -11.16 6.16 14.85
N TRP A 117 -10.76 5.78 13.64
CA TRP A 117 -11.24 4.59 12.97
C TRP A 117 -10.24 3.45 13.16
N THR A 118 -10.63 2.44 13.94
CA THR A 118 -9.91 1.16 14.03
C THR A 118 -10.79 0.01 13.53
N PRO A 119 -10.25 -0.92 12.73
CA PRO A 119 -10.94 -2.17 12.39
C PRO A 119 -11.39 -2.91 13.66
N HIS A 120 -12.53 -3.61 13.59
CA HIS A 120 -13.08 -4.34 14.74
C HIS A 120 -12.12 -5.46 15.15
N ASP A 121 -11.83 -5.58 16.45
CA ASP A 121 -11.01 -6.67 16.97
C ASP A 121 -11.81 -7.97 16.87
N ILE A 122 -11.34 -8.88 16.01
CA ILE A 122 -11.89 -10.24 15.92
C ILE A 122 -11.35 -11.00 17.14
N ASN A 123 -12.22 -11.25 18.12
CA ASN A 123 -11.92 -12.11 19.24
C ASN A 123 -11.78 -13.55 18.71
N LEU A 124 -10.54 -14.05 18.64
CA LEU A 124 -10.22 -15.41 18.23
C LEU A 124 -10.15 -16.38 19.42
N ASP A 125 -10.44 -15.92 20.65
CA ASP A 125 -10.53 -16.83 21.78
C ASP A 125 -11.76 -17.72 21.60
N PRO A 126 -11.60 -19.05 21.60
CA PRO A 126 -12.74 -19.94 21.69
C PRO A 126 -13.47 -19.66 23.02
N PRO A 127 -14.81 -19.69 23.03
CA PRO A 127 -15.57 -19.49 24.28
C PRO A 127 -15.04 -20.49 25.31
N ALA A 128 -14.55 -19.97 26.44
CA ALA A 128 -13.99 -20.77 27.51
C ALA A 128 -14.97 -21.90 27.87
N HIS A 129 -14.60 -23.14 27.57
CA HIS A 129 -15.29 -24.30 28.11
C HIS A 129 -15.02 -24.29 29.62
N GLY A 130 -16.03 -23.91 30.40
CA GLY A 130 -15.98 -23.96 31.85
C GLY A 130 -15.63 -25.37 32.30
N HIS A 131 -14.40 -25.57 32.79
CA HIS A 131 -14.09 -26.70 33.64
C HIS A 131 -14.61 -26.34 35.04
N ASP A 132 -15.82 -26.80 35.34
CA ASP A 132 -16.33 -26.91 36.70
C ASP A 132 -15.35 -27.78 37.51
N HIS A 133 -14.47 -27.14 38.29
CA HIS A 133 -13.69 -27.82 39.32
C HIS A 133 -14.56 -28.01 40.57
N GLY A 134 -15.45 -29.00 40.51
CA GLY A 134 -16.15 -29.54 41.67
C GLY A 134 -15.25 -30.50 42.47
N HIS A 135 -14.28 -29.98 43.22
CA HIS A 135 -13.62 -30.74 44.28
C HIS A 135 -14.19 -30.32 45.64
N ALA A 136 -15.25 -31.01 46.05
CA ALA A 136 -15.72 -31.00 47.43
C ALA A 136 -14.85 -31.95 48.26
N HIS A 137 -13.98 -31.39 49.10
CA HIS A 137 -13.42 -32.05 50.27
C HIS A 137 -13.59 -31.10 51.44
N HIS A 138 -14.49 -31.43 52.37
CA HIS A 138 -14.32 -31.37 53.83
C HIS A 138 -15.62 -31.78 54.53
#